data_AF-A0A2S2NST3-F1
#
_entry.id   AF-A0A2S2NST3-F1
#
_cell.length_a   1.000
_cell.length_b   1.000
_cell.length_c   1.000
_cell.angle_alpha   90.00
_cell.angle_beta   90.00
_cell.angle_gamma   90.00
#
_symmetry.space_group_name_H-M   'P 1'
#
loop_
_entity.id
_entity.type
_entity.pdbx_description
1 polymer ?
#
loop_
_entity_poly.entity_id
_entity_poly.type
_entity_poly.pdbx_seq_one_letter_code
_entity_poly.pdbx_strand_id
1 'polypeptide(L)'
;YYFFFKITKMTAADIRVSAELLRNEYNTDLGTSFPNECIHFSSYLKTISNPPQSIQDMLVFIRKNNLKDIFPYIDIALRMLLCTPVSNCSTERSFSALKRIKSYLRSNIGEERLSALAIMNIESDVTTAISYDDIIQEFAQDHARRKL
;
A
#
# COMPACT_ATOMS: atom_id res chain seq x y z
N TYR A 1 -10.17 -8.56 6.69
CA TYR A 1 -9.42 -7.59 7.53
C TYR A 1 -10.24 -6.44 8.10
N TYR A 2 -11.55 -6.34 7.81
CA TYR A 2 -12.43 -5.26 8.29
C TYR A 2 -12.81 -5.32 9.79
N PHE A 3 -12.24 -6.24 10.57
CA PHE A 3 -12.62 -6.42 11.97
C PHE A 3 -12.19 -5.23 12.85
N PHE A 4 -11.16 -4.48 12.44
CA PHE A 4 -10.74 -3.23 13.12
C PHE A 4 -11.87 -2.19 13.20
N PHE A 5 -12.74 -2.09 12.19
CA PHE A 5 -13.91 -1.19 12.23
C PHE A 5 -14.98 -1.60 13.26
N LYS A 6 -14.97 -2.88 13.65
CA LYS A 6 -15.95 -3.46 14.59
C LYS A 6 -15.29 -3.86 15.91
N ILE A 7 -14.02 -3.50 16.13
CA ILE A 7 -13.22 -4.00 17.25
C ILE A 7 -13.81 -3.66 18.63
N THR A 8 -14.58 -2.57 18.72
CA THR A 8 -15.30 -2.16 19.95
C THR A 8 -16.63 -2.89 20.14
N LYS A 9 -17.22 -3.44 19.06
CA LYS A 9 -18.53 -4.11 19.06
C LYS A 9 -18.43 -5.65 19.09
N MET A 10 -17.27 -6.20 18.76
CA MET A 10 -17.04 -7.66 18.70
C MET A 10 -16.67 -8.24 20.07
N THR A 11 -16.88 -9.56 20.21
CA THR A 11 -16.43 -10.32 21.38
C THR A 11 -14.92 -10.58 21.32
N ALA A 12 -14.29 -10.81 22.46
CA ALA A 12 -12.86 -11.11 22.52
C ALA A 12 -12.49 -12.39 21.75
N ALA A 13 -13.39 -13.39 21.71
CA ALA A 13 -13.20 -14.62 20.96
C ALA A 13 -13.17 -14.36 19.45
N ASP A 14 -14.12 -13.58 18.93
CA ASP A 14 -14.19 -13.26 17.50
C ASP A 14 -13.00 -12.41 17.04
N ILE A 15 -12.54 -11.48 17.90
CA ILE A 15 -11.34 -10.68 17.68
C ILE A 15 -10.12 -11.60 17.58
N ARG A 16 -9.99 -12.58 18.48
CA ARG A 16 -8.88 -13.52 18.48
C ARG A 16 -8.81 -14.33 17.19
N VAL A 17 -9.95 -14.89 16.76
CA VAL A 17 -10.04 -15.66 15.50
C VAL A 17 -9.65 -14.77 14.31
N SER A 18 -10.19 -13.56 14.24
CA SER A 18 -9.90 -12.63 13.15
C SER A 18 -8.43 -12.19 13.13
N ALA A 19 -7.83 -11.97 14.30
CA ALA A 19 -6.44 -11.58 14.44
C ALA A 19 -5.49 -12.73 14.08
N GLU A 20 -5.80 -13.97 14.45
CA GLU A 20 -5.01 -15.15 14.03
C GLU A 20 -5.08 -15.36 12.52
N LEU A 21 -6.24 -15.14 11.89
CA LEU A 21 -6.35 -15.20 10.43
C LEU A 21 -5.45 -14.16 9.75
N LEU A 22 -5.48 -12.90 10.21
CA LEU A 22 -4.61 -11.85 9.67
C LEU A 22 -3.13 -12.17 9.90
N ARG A 23 -2.78 -12.69 11.09
CA ARG A 23 -1.41 -13.09 11.42
C ARG A 23 -0.92 -14.23 10.53
N ASN A 24 -1.75 -15.21 10.24
CA ASN A 24 -1.38 -16.35 9.40
C ASN A 24 -1.04 -15.91 7.97
N GLU A 25 -1.72 -14.87 7.49
CA GLU A 25 -1.47 -14.29 6.17
C GLU A 25 -0.23 -13.39 6.14
N TYR A 26 0.02 -12.65 7.22
CA TYR A 26 1.16 -11.74 7.36
C TYR A 26 2.09 -12.17 8.49
N ASN A 27 2.54 -13.42 8.43
CA ASN A 27 3.33 -14.06 9.49
C ASN A 27 4.75 -13.47 9.62
N THR A 28 5.22 -12.74 8.61
CA THR A 28 6.47 -11.99 8.59
C THR A 28 6.39 -10.67 9.36
N ASP A 29 5.22 -10.05 9.38
CA ASP A 29 5.01 -8.69 9.89
C ASP A 29 4.32 -8.70 11.27
N LEU A 30 3.51 -9.73 11.56
CA LEU A 30 2.72 -9.85 12.78
C LEU A 30 3.23 -10.99 13.67
N GLY A 31 3.67 -10.62 14.88
CA GLY A 31 4.16 -11.58 15.88
C GLY A 31 3.06 -12.40 16.54
N THR A 32 3.47 -13.39 17.35
CA THR A 32 2.57 -14.27 18.13
C THR A 32 1.73 -13.51 19.17
N SER A 33 2.17 -12.34 19.61
CA SER A 33 1.44 -11.52 20.58
C SER A 33 0.32 -10.67 19.97
N PHE A 34 0.26 -10.54 18.63
CA PHE A 34 -0.71 -9.69 17.94
C PHE A 34 -2.19 -9.97 18.32
N PRO A 35 -2.65 -11.23 18.42
CA PRO A 35 -4.03 -11.51 18.83
C PRO A 35 -4.34 -11.05 20.26
N ASN A 36 -3.38 -11.18 21.18
CA ASN A 36 -3.54 -10.69 22.55
C ASN A 36 -3.57 -9.15 22.58
N GLU A 37 -2.69 -8.53 21.80
CA GLU A 37 -2.62 -7.09 21.62
C GLU A 37 -3.96 -6.50 21.12
N CYS A 38 -4.59 -7.15 20.14
CA CYS A 38 -5.92 -6.78 19.63
C CYS A 38 -6.99 -6.79 20.74
N ILE A 39 -6.96 -7.79 21.62
CA ILE A 39 -7.92 -7.91 22.74
C ILE A 39 -7.68 -6.79 23.76
N HIS A 40 -6.43 -6.55 24.14
CA HIS A 40 -6.08 -5.47 25.08
C HIS A 40 -6.45 -4.10 24.51
N PHE A 41 -6.16 -3.86 23.24
CA PHE A 41 -6.52 -2.64 22.55
C PHE A 41 -8.04 -2.46 22.46
N SER A 42 -8.81 -3.52 22.16
CA SER A 42 -10.28 -3.49 22.18
C SER A 42 -10.82 -3.08 23.55
N SER A 43 -10.31 -3.69 24.63
CA SER A 43 -10.70 -3.36 26.00
C SER A 43 -10.36 -1.92 26.34
N TYR A 44 -9.18 -1.45 25.95
CA TYR A 44 -8.76 -0.06 26.14
C TYR A 44 -9.65 0.93 25.37
N LEU A 45 -10.05 0.63 24.14
CA LEU A 45 -10.98 1.47 23.39
C LEU A 45 -12.37 1.56 24.04
N LYS A 46 -12.81 0.51 24.74
CA LYS A 46 -14.09 0.49 25.47
C LYS A 46 -14.09 1.35 26.72
N THR A 47 -12.93 1.65 27.31
CA THR A 47 -12.84 2.51 28.51
C THR A 47 -12.82 4.00 28.17
N ILE A 48 -12.62 4.36 26.90
CA ILE A 48 -12.52 5.74 26.44
C ILE A 48 -13.92 6.27 26.07
N SER A 49 -14.25 7.49 26.52
CA SER A 49 -15.56 8.11 26.26
C SER A 49 -15.84 8.35 24.77
N ASN A 50 -14.82 8.70 23.99
CA ASN A 50 -14.91 8.98 22.55
C ASN A 50 -13.84 8.17 21.77
N PRO A 51 -14.11 6.89 21.47
CA PRO A 51 -13.15 6.06 20.77
C PRO A 51 -13.06 6.45 19.28
N PRO A 52 -11.85 6.39 18.68
CA PRO A 52 -11.67 6.61 17.25
C PRO A 52 -12.51 5.62 16.43
N GLN A 53 -13.22 6.13 15.43
CA GLN A 53 -14.11 5.33 14.57
C GLN A 53 -13.46 4.95 13.24
N SER A 54 -12.56 5.80 12.72
CA SER A 54 -11.80 5.53 11.50
C SER A 54 -10.46 4.84 11.82
N ILE A 55 -9.96 4.02 10.89
CA ILE A 55 -8.61 3.44 10.96
C ILE A 55 -7.56 4.54 11.08
N GLN A 56 -7.74 5.63 10.33
CA GLN A 56 -6.83 6.77 10.37
C GLN A 56 -6.83 7.43 11.75
N ASP A 57 -8.01 7.60 12.35
CA ASP A 57 -8.13 8.17 13.69
C ASP A 57 -7.52 7.24 14.74
N MET A 58 -7.68 5.93 14.61
CA MET A 58 -7.04 4.95 15.49
C MET A 58 -5.52 5.06 15.44
N LEU A 59 -4.94 5.20 14.24
CA LEU A 59 -3.51 5.34 14.06
C LEU A 59 -3.00 6.68 14.63
N VAL A 60 -3.71 7.79 14.37
CA VAL A 60 -3.38 9.09 14.95
C VAL A 60 -3.47 9.03 16.48
N PHE A 61 -4.48 8.35 17.01
CA PHE A 61 -4.69 8.19 18.44
C PHE A 61 -3.55 7.39 19.10
N ILE A 62 -3.11 6.27 18.51
CA ILE A 62 -1.97 5.49 19.02
C ILE A 62 -0.70 6.34 19.07
N ARG A 63 -0.45 7.13 18.02
CA ARG A 63 0.74 7.99 17.93
C ARG A 63 0.71 9.15 18.91
N LYS A 64 -0.43 9.83 19.06
CA LYS A 64 -0.57 10.97 19.98
C LYS A 64 -0.43 10.57 21.45
N ASN A 65 -0.88 9.37 21.80
CA ASN A 65 -0.82 8.87 23.18
C ASN A 65 0.44 8.03 23.48
N ASN A 66 1.43 8.01 22.57
CA ASN A 66 2.64 7.19 22.68
C ASN A 66 2.35 5.70 22.95
N LEU A 67 1.23 5.19 22.45
CA LEU A 67 0.82 3.80 22.64
C LEU A 67 1.52 2.84 21.68
N LYS A 68 2.41 3.35 20.81
CA LYS A 68 3.16 2.54 19.84
C LYS A 68 4.07 1.51 20.53
N ASP A 69 4.65 1.87 21.67
CA ASP A 69 5.53 0.98 22.43
C ASP A 69 4.75 -0.13 23.15
N ILE A 70 3.47 0.14 23.46
CA ILE A 70 2.56 -0.80 24.12
C ILE A 70 1.88 -1.71 23.09
N PHE A 71 1.50 -1.13 21.94
CA PHE A 71 0.78 -1.79 20.87
C PHE A 71 1.52 -1.68 19.51
N PRO A 72 2.70 -2.29 19.37
CA PRO A 72 3.52 -2.18 18.16
C PRO A 72 2.89 -2.89 16.95
N TYR A 73 2.27 -4.06 17.13
CA TYR A 73 1.69 -4.81 16.03
C TYR A 73 0.37 -4.23 15.55
N ILE A 74 -0.38 -3.55 16.42
CA ILE A 74 -1.57 -2.78 16.02
C ILE A 74 -1.16 -1.59 15.14
N ASP A 75 -0.09 -0.86 15.46
CA ASP A 75 0.40 0.23 14.59
C ASP A 75 0.81 -0.30 13.20
N ILE A 76 1.48 -1.46 13.14
CA ILE A 76 1.82 -2.12 11.86
C ILE A 76 0.55 -2.50 11.09
N ALA A 77 -0.39 -3.17 11.74
CA ALA A 77 -1.63 -3.64 11.11
C ALA A 77 -2.49 -2.47 10.60
N LEU A 78 -2.61 -1.38 11.36
CA LEU A 78 -3.36 -0.19 10.93
C LEU A 78 -2.68 0.50 9.74
N ARG A 79 -1.34 0.59 9.73
CA ARG A 79 -0.60 1.11 8.56
C ARG A 79 -0.83 0.26 7.32
N MET A 80 -0.75 -1.06 7.47
CA MET A 80 -1.01 -1.99 6.37
C MET A 80 -2.40 -1.79 5.79
N LEU A 81 -3.42 -1.68 6.65
CA LEU A 81 -4.81 -1.50 6.26
C LEU A 81 -5.06 -0.16 5.55
N LEU A 82 -4.35 0.92 5.94
CA LEU A 82 -4.39 2.21 5.23
C LEU A 82 -3.70 2.15 3.87
N CYS A 83 -2.67 1.31 3.71
CA CYS A 83 -1.97 1.14 2.44
C CYS A 83 -2.74 0.26 1.44
N THR A 84 -3.54 -0.70 1.89
CA THR A 84 -4.30 -1.62 1.01
C THR A 84 -5.19 -0.91 -0.03
N PRO A 85 -6.01 0.10 0.31
CA PRO A 85 -6.78 0.81 -0.71
C PRO A 85 -5.88 1.59 -1.66
N VAL A 86 -4.78 2.18 -1.17
CA VAL A 86 -3.83 2.94 -2.01
C VAL A 86 -3.15 2.03 -3.03
N SER A 87 -2.73 0.83 -2.61
CA SER A 87 -2.15 -0.16 -3.53
C SER A 87 -3.15 -0.62 -4.58
N ASN A 88 -4.41 -0.86 -4.20
CA ASN A 88 -5.46 -1.27 -5.14
C ASN A 88 -5.78 -0.17 -6.16
N CYS A 89 -5.91 1.09 -5.72
CA CYS A 89 -6.12 2.20 -6.65
C CYS A 89 -4.92 2.40 -7.59
N SER A 90 -3.71 2.17 -7.10
CA SER A 90 -2.49 2.31 -7.90
C SER A 90 -2.41 1.20 -8.96
N THR A 91 -2.72 -0.05 -8.60
CA THR A 91 -2.77 -1.14 -9.57
C THR A 91 -3.87 -0.94 -10.60
N GLU A 92 -5.07 -0.54 -10.20
CA GLU A 92 -6.16 -0.19 -11.13
C GLU A 92 -5.76 0.92 -12.10
N ARG A 93 -5.11 1.98 -11.61
CA ARG A 93 -4.57 3.06 -12.44
C ARG A 93 -3.54 2.53 -13.45
N SER A 94 -2.61 1.70 -13.00
CA SER A 94 -1.59 1.09 -13.87
C SER A 94 -2.19 0.20 -14.94
N PHE A 95 -3.16 -0.65 -14.60
CA PHE A 95 -3.87 -1.48 -15.57
C PHE A 95 -4.70 -0.66 -16.56
N SER A 96 -5.30 0.44 -16.12
CA SER A 96 -6.02 1.38 -16.99
C SER A 96 -5.06 2.05 -17.99
N ALA A 97 -3.89 2.49 -17.54
CA ALA A 97 -2.84 3.03 -18.41
C ALA A 97 -2.35 1.99 -19.42
N LEU A 98 -2.04 0.77 -18.96
CA LEU A 98 -1.65 -0.35 -19.82
C LEU A 98 -2.70 -0.65 -20.90
N LYS A 99 -3.98 -0.65 -20.54
CA LYS A 99 -5.09 -0.86 -21.49
C LYS A 99 -5.17 0.23 -22.56
N ARG A 100 -4.83 1.48 -22.23
CA ARG A 100 -4.77 2.59 -23.20
C ARG A 100 -3.56 2.49 -24.12
N ILE A 101 -2.42 2.02 -23.60
CA ILE A 101 -1.15 1.91 -24.35
C ILE A 101 -1.17 0.68 -25.28
N LYS A 102 -1.65 -0.46 -24.78
CA LYS A 102 -1.76 -1.73 -25.52
C LYS A 102 -3.07 -1.74 -26.31
N SER A 103 -3.03 -1.14 -27.50
CA SER A 103 -4.14 -1.21 -28.47
C SER A 103 -3.99 -2.43 -29.40
N TYR A 104 -5.06 -2.80 -30.10
CA TYR A 104 -5.06 -3.90 -31.08
C TYR A 104 -3.93 -3.76 -32.12
N LEU A 105 -3.70 -2.53 -32.60
CA LEU A 105 -2.65 -2.21 -33.57
C LEU A 105 -1.23 -2.24 -32.96
N ARG A 106 -1.10 -2.21 -31.63
CA ARG A 106 0.17 -2.27 -30.88
C ARG A 106 0.30 -3.57 -30.08
N SER A 107 -0.39 -4.63 -30.50
CA SER A 107 -0.47 -5.90 -29.78
C SER A 107 0.87 -6.65 -29.67
N ASN A 108 1.83 -6.37 -30.54
CA ASN A 108 3.16 -7.02 -30.57
C ASN A 108 4.27 -6.20 -29.88
N ILE A 109 3.94 -5.35 -28.90
CA ILE A 109 4.94 -4.68 -28.06
C ILE A 109 5.47 -5.66 -27.00
N GLY A 110 6.80 -5.72 -26.84
CA GLY A 110 7.45 -6.49 -25.78
C GLY A 110 7.18 -5.92 -24.38
N GLU A 111 7.13 -6.80 -23.37
CA GLU A 111 6.73 -6.45 -22.00
C GLU A 111 7.61 -5.36 -21.36
N GLU A 112 8.91 -5.35 -21.61
CA GLU A 112 9.83 -4.31 -21.12
C GLU A 112 9.44 -2.93 -21.65
N ARG A 113 9.23 -2.82 -22.97
CA ARG A 113 8.81 -1.57 -23.62
C ARG A 113 7.42 -1.14 -23.18
N LEU A 114 6.50 -2.10 -22.98
CA LEU A 114 5.15 -1.81 -22.49
C LEU A 114 5.18 -1.24 -21.07
N SER A 115 5.98 -1.85 -20.19
CA SER A 115 6.16 -1.40 -18.81
C SER A 115 6.75 0.00 -18.77
N ALA A 116 7.81 0.26 -19.54
CA ALA A 116 8.42 1.59 -19.64
C ALA A 116 7.42 2.66 -20.13
N LEU A 117 6.61 2.35 -21.15
CA LEU A 117 5.54 3.24 -21.63
C LEU A 117 4.45 3.48 -20.57
N ALA A 118 4.10 2.47 -19.79
CA ALA A 118 3.13 2.60 -18.71
C ALA A 118 3.65 3.51 -17.61
N ILE A 119 4.90 3.35 -17.19
CA ILE A 119 5.55 4.23 -16.21
C ILE A 119 5.58 5.68 -16.72
N MET A 120 6.02 5.91 -17.95
CA MET A 120 6.03 7.26 -18.55
C MET A 120 4.62 7.87 -18.64
N ASN A 121 3.58 7.06 -18.84
CA ASN A 121 2.20 7.56 -18.90
C ASN A 121 1.61 7.87 -17.52
N ILE A 122 1.93 7.06 -16.51
CA ILE A 122 1.50 7.29 -15.11
C ILE A 122 2.21 8.52 -14.54
N GLU A 123 3.52 8.64 -14.81
CA GLU A 123 4.39 9.74 -14.39
C GLU A 123 4.55 10.77 -15.52
N SER A 124 3.45 11.15 -16.17
CA SER A 124 3.47 12.07 -17.31
C SER A 124 4.06 13.44 -16.96
N ASP A 125 3.83 13.90 -15.73
CA ASP A 125 4.31 15.20 -15.25
C ASP A 125 5.84 15.22 -15.18
N VAL A 126 6.44 14.12 -14.69
CA VAL A 126 7.90 13.96 -14.69
C VAL A 126 8.42 13.79 -16.11
N THR A 127 7.76 12.95 -16.91
CA THR A 127 8.18 12.66 -18.29
C THR A 127 8.20 13.92 -19.18
N THR A 128 7.22 14.81 -19.01
CA THR A 128 7.13 16.07 -19.76
C THR A 128 8.10 17.14 -19.27
N ALA A 129 8.60 17.02 -18.03
CA ALA A 129 9.62 17.90 -17.48
C ALA A 129 11.06 17.55 -17.96
N ILE A 130 11.26 16.36 -18.55
CA ILE A 130 12.58 15.95 -19.05
C ILE A 130 12.85 16.60 -20.42
N SER A 131 14.08 17.12 -20.60
CA SER A 131 14.54 17.70 -21.86
C SER A 131 14.73 16.61 -22.93
N TYR A 132 13.99 16.72 -24.03
CA TYR A 132 14.17 15.82 -25.17
C TYR A 132 15.53 15.98 -25.84
N ASP A 133 16.09 17.19 -25.84
CA ASP A 133 17.38 17.48 -26.49
C ASP A 133 18.52 16.70 -25.81
N ASP A 134 18.48 16.62 -24.48
CA ASP A 134 19.48 15.89 -23.70
C ASP A 134 19.40 14.38 -23.98
N ILE A 135 18.17 13.82 -24.03
CA ILE A 135 17.95 12.40 -24.35
C ILE A 135 18.44 12.08 -25.77
N ILE A 136 18.12 12.94 -26.75
CA ILE A 136 18.54 12.75 -28.15
C ILE A 136 20.06 12.76 -28.25
N GLN A 137 20.71 13.70 -27.56
CA GLN A 137 22.16 13.84 -27.56
C GLN A 137 22.85 12.62 -26.90
N GLU A 138 22.34 12.15 -25.77
CA GLU A 138 22.85 10.95 -25.08
C GLU A 138 22.69 9.70 -25.95
N PHE A 139 21.50 9.49 -26.51
CA PHE A 139 21.24 8.37 -27.43
C PHE A 139 22.17 8.39 -28.65
N ALA A 140 22.39 9.58 -29.23
CA ALA A 140 23.29 9.75 -30.36
C ALA A 140 24.75 9.39 -29.98
N GLN A 141 25.23 9.81 -28.81
CA GLN A 141 26.58 9.51 -28.33
C GLN A 141 26.81 8.01 -28.08
N ASP A 142 25.81 7.29 -27.57
CA ASP A 142 25.92 5.86 -27.32
C ASP A 142 25.84 5.02 -28.61
N HIS A 143 25.05 5.45 -29.60
CA HIS A 143 24.96 4.76 -30.87
C HIS A 143 26.02 5.17 -31.90
N ALA A 144 26.65 6.34 -31.76
CA ALA A 144 27.75 6.79 -32.63
C ALA A 144 29.01 5.91 -32.52
N ARG A 145 29.12 5.07 -31.48
CA ARG A 145 30.26 4.15 -31.27
C ARG A 145 30.15 2.80 -31.98
N ARG A 146 29.08 2.54 -32.75
CA ARG A 146 29.04 1.41 -33.69
C ARG A 146 29.84 1.78 -34.95
N LYS A 147 31.16 1.57 -34.92
CA LYS A 147 31.96 1.51 -36.15
C LYS A 147 31.44 0.37 -37.03
N LEU A 148 31.20 0.69 -38.31
CA LEU A 148 30.99 -0.27 -39.40
C LEU A 148 32.07 -1.35 -39.40
#